data_AF-A0A6I5RSG0-F1
#
_entry.id   AF-A0A6I5RSG0-F1
#
_cell.length_a   1.000
_cell.length_b   1.000
_cell.length_c   1.000
_cell.angle_alpha   90.00
_cell.angle_beta   90.00
_cell.angle_gamma   90.00
#
_symmetry.space_group_name_H-M   'P 1'
#
loop_
_entity.id
_entity.type
_entity.pdbx_description
1 polymer ?
#
loop_
_entity_poly.entity_id
_entity_poly.type
_entity_poly.pdbx_seq_one_letter_code
_entity_poly.pdbx_strand_id
1 'polypeptide(L)'
;MAQNEAVDVVLVGAGIMSATLAVLLKELDPAVKLEVVELMDSGAAESSNPWNNAGTAMPGLCELNYTPQAADGSIDIKKAVHINTQFEVSRQFWAYL
;
A
#
# COMPACT_ATOMS: atom_id res chain seq x y z
N MET A 1 -20.24 -25.66 -17.12
CA MET A 1 -18.86 -25.24 -17.44
C MET A 1 -18.79 -23.76 -17.12
N ALA A 2 -17.95 -23.34 -16.18
CA ALA A 2 -17.80 -21.93 -15.86
C ALA A 2 -17.33 -21.20 -17.13
N GLN A 3 -18.01 -20.11 -17.50
CA GLN A 3 -17.53 -19.23 -18.56
C GLN A 3 -16.35 -18.46 -17.98
N ASN A 4 -15.13 -18.75 -18.45
CA ASN A 4 -13.97 -17.92 -18.14
C ASN A 4 -14.06 -16.66 -19.00
N GLU A 5 -14.52 -15.55 -18.43
CA GLU A 5 -14.31 -14.26 -19.06
C GLU A 5 -12.82 -13.93 -19.03
N ALA A 6 -12.28 -13.47 -20.16
CA ALA A 6 -10.91 -12.98 -20.20
C ALA A 6 -10.83 -11.64 -19.44
N VAL A 7 -9.95 -11.59 -18.45
CA VAL A 7 -9.59 -10.39 -17.70
C VAL A 7 -8.15 -9.98 -18.04
N ASP A 8 -7.86 -8.69 -17.98
CA ASP A 8 -6.54 -8.16 -18.32
C ASP A 8 -5.54 -8.36 -17.17
N VAL A 9 -6.03 -8.28 -15.93
CA VAL A 9 -5.22 -8.44 -14.72
C VAL A 9 -5.98 -9.24 -13.67
N VAL A 10 -5.31 -10.21 -13.06
CA VAL A 10 -5.77 -10.90 -11.85
C VAL A 10 -4.88 -10.47 -10.68
N LEU A 11 -5.50 -10.00 -9.61
CA LEU A 11 -4.86 -9.63 -8.36
C LEU A 11 -5.16 -10.70 -7.31
N VAL A 12 -4.11 -11.37 -6.84
CA VAL A 12 -4.24 -12.44 -5.84
C VAL A 12 -4.04 -11.86 -4.44
N GLY A 13 -5.08 -11.98 -3.62
CA GLY A 13 -5.21 -11.37 -2.30
C GLY A 13 -5.96 -10.04 -2.36
N ALA A 14 -6.96 -9.86 -1.50
CA ALA A 14 -7.75 -8.64 -1.31
C ALA A 14 -7.23 -7.81 -0.12
N GLY A 15 -5.90 -7.70 -0.01
CA GLY A 15 -5.21 -6.82 0.94
C GLY A 15 -4.98 -5.41 0.37
N ILE A 16 -4.38 -4.54 1.19
CA ILE A 16 -4.18 -3.12 0.85
C ILE A 16 -3.33 -2.93 -0.40
N MET A 17 -2.35 -3.80 -0.65
CA MET A 17 -1.47 -3.73 -1.82
C MET A 17 -2.25 -3.92 -3.12
N SER A 18 -3.00 -5.02 -3.23
CA SER A 18 -3.83 -5.31 -4.40
C SER A 18 -4.94 -4.28 -4.58
N ALA A 19 -5.60 -3.87 -3.49
CA ALA A 19 -6.63 -2.84 -3.55
C ALA A 19 -6.07 -1.51 -4.09
N THR A 20 -4.92 -1.07 -3.59
CA THR A 20 -4.26 0.16 -4.07
C THR A 20 -3.92 0.06 -5.56
N LEU A 21 -3.33 -1.06 -5.99
CA LEU A 21 -2.96 -1.27 -7.39
C LEU A 21 -4.20 -1.32 -8.30
N ALA A 22 -5.28 -1.98 -7.86
CA ALA A 22 -6.54 -2.04 -8.61
C ALA A 22 -7.10 -0.64 -8.87
N VAL A 23 -7.11 0.20 -7.84
CA VAL A 23 -7.58 1.59 -7.94
C VAL A 23 -6.67 2.40 -8.87
N LEU A 24 -5.35 2.31 -8.73
CA LEU A 24 -4.40 2.99 -9.62
C LEU A 24 -4.59 2.59 -11.10
N LEU A 25 -4.83 1.30 -11.37
CA LEU A 25 -5.10 0.82 -12.72
C LEU A 25 -6.43 1.35 -13.27
N LYS A 26 -7.46 1.48 -12.43
CA LYS A 26 -8.75 2.04 -12.83
C LYS A 26 -8.72 3.55 -13.06
N GLU A 27 -7.95 4.28 -12.27
CA GLU A 27 -7.70 5.71 -12.50
C GLU A 27 -6.91 5.93 -13.80
N LEU A 28 -5.96 5.04 -14.11
CA LEU A 28 -5.17 5.12 -15.34
C LEU A 28 -5.99 4.77 -16.59
N ASP A 29 -6.76 3.68 -16.53
CA ASP A 29 -7.64 3.24 -17.60
C ASP A 29 -8.89 2.52 -17.03
N PRO A 30 -10.06 3.18 -17.03
CA PRO A 30 -11.30 2.60 -16.53
C PRO A 30 -11.76 1.34 -17.29
N ALA A 31 -11.30 1.13 -18.53
CA ALA A 31 -11.71 0.02 -19.37
C ALA A 31 -11.03 -1.31 -19.01
N VAL A 32 -9.89 -1.27 -18.30
CA VAL A 32 -9.14 -2.46 -17.88
C VAL A 32 -10.04 -3.39 -17.05
N LYS A 33 -10.13 -4.66 -17.44
CA LYS A 33 -10.88 -5.68 -16.70
C LYS A 33 -9.97 -6.29 -15.63
N LEU A 34 -10.39 -6.14 -14.38
CA LEU A 34 -9.66 -6.61 -13.20
C LEU A 34 -10.46 -7.69 -12.49
N GLU A 35 -9.79 -8.72 -12.03
CA GLU A 35 -10.34 -9.69 -11.07
C GLU A 35 -9.49 -9.70 -9.81
N VAL A 36 -10.13 -9.61 -8.64
CA VAL A 36 -9.45 -9.78 -7.35
C VAL A 36 -9.93 -11.10 -6.76
N VAL A 37 -8.99 -11.99 -6.48
CA VAL A 37 -9.28 -13.29 -5.85
C VAL A 37 -8.73 -13.31 -4.43
N GLU A 38 -9.54 -13.79 -3.49
CA GLU A 38 -9.18 -13.88 -2.07
C GLU A 38 -9.53 -15.26 -1.54
N LEU A 39 -8.65 -15.81 -0.71
CA LEU A 39 -8.83 -17.11 -0.06
C LEU A 39 -9.63 -16.98 1.24
N MET A 40 -9.42 -15.89 1.97
CA MET A 40 -10.09 -15.62 3.23
C MET A 40 -11.56 -15.22 3.02
N ASP A 41 -12.37 -15.36 4.08
CA ASP A 41 -13.79 -15.01 4.05
C ASP A 41 -14.06 -13.52 3.82
N SER A 42 -13.05 -12.66 4.05
CA SER A 42 -13.13 -11.22 3.82
C SER A 42 -11.79 -10.64 3.39
N GLY A 43 -11.84 -9.55 2.61
CA GLY A 43 -10.66 -8.75 2.31
C GLY A 43 -10.01 -8.15 3.56
N ALA A 44 -8.72 -7.85 3.46
CA ALA A 44 -7.91 -7.25 4.51
C ALA A 44 -7.94 -7.97 5.88
N ALA A 45 -8.24 -9.26 5.93
CA ALA A 45 -8.40 -9.99 7.20
C ALA A 45 -7.09 -10.24 7.97
N GLU A 46 -5.95 -10.29 7.27
CA GLU A 46 -4.64 -10.57 7.88
C GLU A 46 -3.81 -9.29 8.09
N SER A 47 -2.65 -9.13 7.45
CA SER A 47 -1.71 -8.03 7.72
C SER A 47 -2.23 -6.64 7.33
N SER A 48 -3.25 -6.58 6.47
CA SER A 48 -3.91 -5.33 6.09
C SER A 48 -5.00 -4.89 7.07
N ASN A 49 -5.37 -5.75 8.03
CA ASN A 49 -6.39 -5.41 9.03
C ASN A 49 -5.88 -4.24 9.90
N PRO A 50 -6.69 -3.21 10.18
CA PRO A 50 -6.27 -2.08 11.00
C PRO A 50 -5.68 -2.47 12.37
N TRP A 51 -6.11 -3.59 12.95
CA TRP A 51 -5.62 -4.08 14.24
C TRP A 51 -4.38 -4.97 14.16
N ASN A 52 -4.06 -5.50 12.97
CA ASN A 52 -2.88 -6.35 12.75
C ASN A 52 -1.76 -5.62 11.99
N ASN A 53 -2.11 -4.50 11.37
CA ASN A 53 -1.20 -3.72 10.54
C ASN A 53 -0.16 -3.01 11.42
N ALA A 54 1.10 -3.42 11.27
CA ALA A 54 2.23 -2.92 12.05
C ALA A 54 2.74 -1.51 11.64
N GLY A 55 1.98 -0.73 10.87
CA GLY A 55 2.35 0.66 10.55
C GLY A 55 2.13 1.12 9.10
N THR A 56 1.39 0.37 8.27
CA THR A 56 0.95 0.79 6.93
C THR A 56 -0.07 1.93 7.08
N ALA A 57 0.43 3.13 7.36
CA ALA A 57 -0.23 4.45 7.50
C ALA A 57 0.58 5.41 8.39
N MET A 58 1.75 5.01 8.91
CA MET A 58 2.59 5.86 9.75
C MET A 58 3.65 6.59 8.89
N PRO A 59 3.90 7.90 9.11
CA PRO A 59 4.84 8.71 8.33
C PRO A 59 6.33 8.40 8.62
N GLY A 60 6.63 7.36 9.40
CA GLY A 60 8.02 6.95 9.70
C GLY A 60 8.79 7.90 10.63
N LEU A 61 8.10 8.72 11.43
CA LEU A 61 8.73 9.76 12.25
C LEU A 61 9.20 9.28 13.62
N CYS A 62 8.80 8.08 14.07
CA CYS A 62 9.16 7.52 15.37
C CYS A 62 10.17 6.38 15.26
N GLU A 63 10.61 6.08 14.05
CA GLU A 63 11.42 4.93 13.67
C GLU A 63 12.91 5.30 13.75
N LEU A 64 13.57 4.94 14.86
CA LEU A 64 14.98 5.27 15.12
C LEU A 64 15.94 4.71 14.04
N ASN A 65 15.57 3.63 13.38
CA ASN A 65 16.30 3.07 12.25
C ASN A 65 16.23 3.94 10.98
N TYR A 66 15.41 5.00 10.95
CA TYR A 66 15.34 5.98 9.88
C TYR A 66 16.11 7.27 10.19
N THR A 67 16.58 7.41 11.43
CA THR A 67 17.40 8.52 11.91
C THR A 67 18.68 8.02 12.60
N PRO A 68 19.52 7.22 11.91
CA PRO A 68 20.71 6.66 12.53
C PRO A 68 21.68 7.77 12.98
N GLN A 69 22.27 7.56 14.15
CA GLN A 69 23.33 8.43 14.66
C GLN A 69 24.68 8.02 14.07
N ALA A 70 25.40 9.00 13.49
CA ALA A 70 26.74 8.82 12.99
C ALA A 70 27.77 8.83 14.14
N ALA A 71 29.01 8.40 13.84
CA ALA A 71 30.08 8.32 14.83
C ALA A 71 30.47 9.68 15.45
N ASP A 72 30.20 10.78 14.74
CA ASP A 72 30.41 12.15 15.22
C ASP A 72 29.24 12.70 16.07
N GLY A 73 28.21 11.88 16.30
CA GLY A 73 27.02 12.22 17.05
C GLY A 73 25.91 12.89 16.25
N SER A 74 26.12 13.20 14.96
CA SER A 74 25.08 13.76 14.08
C SER A 74 24.00 12.73 13.73
N ILE A 75 22.81 13.19 13.31
CA ILE A 75 21.67 12.35 12.96
C ILE A 75 21.35 12.52 11.47
N ASP A 76 21.40 11.43 10.69
CA ASP A 76 20.96 11.46 9.29
C ASP A 76 19.44 11.28 9.19
N ILE A 77 18.74 12.31 8.73
CA ILE A 77 17.27 12.30 8.61
C ILE A 77 16.76 11.99 7.20
N LYS A 78 17.63 11.76 6.21
CA LYS A 78 17.22 11.63 4.80
C LYS A 78 16.20 10.53 4.58
N LYS A 79 16.36 9.39 5.26
CA LYS A 79 15.44 8.25 5.16
C LYS A 79 14.07 8.58 5.74
N ALA A 80 14.02 9.22 6.90
CA ALA A 80 12.76 9.69 7.51
C ALA A 80 12.02 10.68 6.60
N VAL A 81 12.73 11.67 6.04
CA VAL A 81 12.15 12.65 5.10
C VAL A 81 11.61 11.95 3.85
N HIS A 82 12.36 11.01 3.28
CA HIS A 82 11.94 10.28 2.09
C HIS A 82 10.67 9.45 2.32
N ILE A 83 10.63 8.69 3.41
CA ILE A 83 9.47 7.84 3.77
C ILE A 83 8.24 8.70 4.05
N ASN A 84 8.39 9.78 4.83
CA ASN A 84 7.28 10.70 5.11
C ASN A 84 6.74 11.33 3.81
N THR A 85 7.63 11.72 2.89
CA THR A 85 7.21 12.28 1.60
C THR A 85 6.38 11.27 0.79
N GLN A 86 6.78 10.00 0.74
CA GLN A 86 6.00 8.94 0.08
C GLN A 86 4.65 8.71 0.75
N PHE A 87 4.61 8.74 2.09
CA PHE A 87 3.37 8.63 2.85
C PHE A 87 2.41 9.77 2.50
N GLU A 88 2.90 11.02 2.45
CA GLU A 88 2.09 12.19 2.09
C GLU A 88 1.52 12.10 0.66
N VAL A 89 2.32 11.66 -0.31
CA VAL A 89 1.83 11.42 -1.68
C VAL A 89 0.73 10.35 -1.69
N SER A 90 0.90 9.27 -0.93
CA SER A 90 -0.10 8.21 -0.81
C SER A 90 -1.39 8.75 -0.18
N ARG A 91 -1.29 9.55 0.88
CA ARG A 91 -2.43 10.16 1.56
C ARG A 91 -3.19 11.14 0.65
N GLN A 92 -2.47 11.90 -0.16
CA GLN A 92 -3.06 12.80 -1.16
C GLN A 92 -3.85 12.03 -2.21
N PHE A 93 -3.31 10.92 -2.71
CA PHE A 93 -4.02 10.05 -3.65
C PHE A 93 -5.33 9.52 -3.07
N TRP A 94 -5.30 8.99 -1.84
CA TRP A 94 -6.50 8.48 -1.17
C TRP A 94 -7.50 9.55 -0.76
N ALA A 95 -7.07 10.80 -0.57
CA ALA A 95 -7.97 11.91 -0.27
C ALA A 95 -8.66 12.50 -1.52
N TYR A 96 -8.14 12.18 -2.72
CA TYR A 96 -8.72 12.62 -3.99
C TYR A 96 -9.94 11.81 -4.41
N LEU A 97 -9.94 10.50 -4.10
CA LEU A 97 -10.99 9.54 -4.42
C LEU A 97 -12.25 9.76 -3.56
#